data_AF-A0A5D2RJN3-F1
#
_entry.id   AF-A0A5D2RJN3-F1
#
_cell.length_a   1.000
_cell.length_b   1.000
_cell.length_c   1.000
_cell.angle_alpha   90.00
_cell.angle_beta   90.00
_cell.angle_gamma   90.00
#
_symmetry.space_group_name_H-M   'P 1'
#
loop_
_entity.id
_entity.type
_entity.pdbx_description
1 polymer ?
#
loop_
_entity_poly.entity_id
_entity_poly.type
_entity_poly.pdbx_seq_one_letter_code
_entity_poly.pdbx_strand_id
1 'polypeptide(L)'
;MAAPVMDPQYLKEIEKARRDLRALISSNQCAPIMLRLAWHDAGTYDAKNKTGGPNGSIRHGDELQHAANSGLKKAVDLCEQVKERHPQITYADLYQLAGVVAVEVTGGPTIDIVPGRKDSMASPEEGRLPDANQGAKHLRDIFYRMGLSDKDIVALSGGHTLGRAHPERSGFKGAWTKEPLKFDNSYYKELLNNESDPELLKLRTDKALVEDPKFKRYVELYAKDEDAFFRDYAASHKKLSELGFISPPSKLSLKVALVFVIAIVAILSHYYEGHFSWNELSSQFQKRFNLTDLASKFQKRM
;
A
#
# COMPACT_ATOMS: atom_id res chain seq x y z
N MET A 1 -6.67 -4.30 -26.39
CA MET A 1 -5.29 -4.81 -26.18
C MET A 1 -5.30 -5.60 -24.89
N ALA A 2 -4.78 -6.84 -24.88
CA ALA A 2 -4.61 -7.57 -23.63
C ALA A 2 -3.68 -6.75 -22.72
N ALA A 3 -4.10 -6.48 -21.49
CA ALA A 3 -3.24 -5.74 -20.57
C ALA A 3 -2.00 -6.60 -20.26
N PRO A 4 -0.80 -5.98 -20.24
CA PRO A 4 0.45 -6.71 -20.21
C PRO A 4 0.55 -7.52 -18.92
N VAL A 5 0.80 -8.82 -19.06
CA VAL A 5 1.22 -9.66 -17.93
C VAL A 5 2.56 -9.14 -17.47
N MET A 6 2.71 -8.95 -16.15
CA MET A 6 3.95 -8.46 -15.57
C MET A 6 5.15 -9.32 -15.98
N ASP A 7 6.24 -8.65 -16.35
CA ASP A 7 7.48 -9.28 -16.83
C ASP A 7 8.08 -10.18 -15.73
N PRO A 8 8.27 -11.49 -15.98
CA PRO A 8 8.92 -12.40 -15.03
C PRO A 8 10.31 -11.94 -14.59
N GLN A 9 11.05 -11.24 -15.46
CA GLN A 9 12.37 -10.72 -15.12
C GLN A 9 12.26 -9.58 -14.10
N TYR A 10 11.28 -8.69 -14.25
CA TYR A 10 10.99 -7.63 -13.29
C TYR A 10 10.60 -8.20 -11.92
N LEU A 11 9.76 -9.23 -11.87
CA LEU A 11 9.41 -9.93 -10.62
C LEU A 11 10.64 -10.53 -9.93
N LYS A 12 11.52 -11.17 -10.69
CA LYS A 12 12.78 -11.70 -10.14
C LYS A 12 13.66 -10.59 -9.57
N GLU A 13 13.65 -9.42 -10.18
CA GLU A 13 14.41 -8.26 -9.71
C GLU A 13 13.81 -7.68 -8.42
N ILE A 14 12.48 -7.56 -8.32
CA ILE A 14 11.78 -7.17 -7.09
C ILE A 14 12.17 -8.09 -5.93
N GLU A 15 12.23 -9.40 -6.14
CA GLU A 15 12.64 -10.35 -5.10
C GLU A 15 14.10 -10.20 -4.67
N LYS A 16 15.00 -9.80 -5.57
CA LYS A 16 16.39 -9.48 -5.19
C LYS A 16 16.43 -8.20 -4.35
N ALA A 17 15.76 -7.14 -4.80
CA ALA A 17 15.70 -5.88 -4.05
C ALA A 17 15.06 -6.04 -2.69
N ARG A 18 14.05 -6.91 -2.55
CA ARG A 18 13.45 -7.27 -1.25
C ARG A 18 14.50 -7.83 -0.29
N ARG A 19 15.37 -8.73 -0.74
CA ARG A 19 16.47 -9.30 0.08
C ARG A 19 17.49 -8.24 0.47
N ASP A 20 17.86 -7.38 -0.47
CA ASP A 20 18.81 -6.30 -0.25
C ASP A 20 18.28 -5.24 0.72
N LEU A 21 17.00 -4.86 0.58
CA LEU A 21 16.29 -4.03 1.55
C LEU A 21 16.26 -4.69 2.92
N ARG A 22 15.99 -6.00 3.01
CA ARG A 22 15.95 -6.71 4.28
C ARG A 22 17.29 -6.61 5.01
N ALA A 23 18.39 -6.84 4.29
CA ALA A 23 19.74 -6.71 4.84
C ALA A 23 20.05 -5.26 5.25
N LEU A 24 19.78 -4.29 4.38
CA LEU A 24 20.03 -2.87 4.63
C LEU A 24 19.23 -2.35 5.84
N ILE A 25 17.94 -2.66 5.91
CA ILE A 25 17.03 -2.17 6.94
C ILE A 25 17.41 -2.72 8.32
N SER A 26 17.68 -4.03 8.41
CA SER A 26 18.07 -4.66 9.67
C SER A 26 19.43 -4.16 10.17
N SER A 27 20.43 -4.05 9.28
CA SER A 27 21.78 -3.59 9.64
C SER A 27 21.84 -2.13 10.08
N ASN A 28 21.03 -1.26 9.47
CA ASN A 28 20.98 0.16 9.80
C ASN A 28 19.93 0.49 10.87
N GLN A 29 19.14 -0.49 11.33
CA GLN A 29 18.01 -0.29 12.23
C GLN A 29 17.06 0.84 11.76
N CYS A 30 16.83 0.92 10.45
CA CYS A 30 16.14 2.05 9.82
C CYS A 30 14.70 1.73 9.38
N ALA A 31 14.11 0.63 9.87
CA ALA A 31 12.74 0.25 9.54
C ALA A 31 11.72 1.39 9.77
N PRO A 32 11.75 2.16 10.88
CA PRO A 32 10.75 3.21 11.07
C PRO A 32 10.80 4.33 10.02
N ILE A 33 11.98 4.73 9.55
CA ILE A 33 12.09 5.78 8.54
C ILE A 33 11.74 5.27 7.13
N MET A 34 11.95 3.98 6.86
CA MET A 34 11.52 3.34 5.60
C MET A 34 10.00 3.20 5.54
N LEU A 35 9.37 2.80 6.65
CA LEU A 35 7.91 2.80 6.77
C LEU A 35 7.33 4.22 6.58
N ARG A 36 7.96 5.23 7.20
CA ARG A 36 7.57 6.63 7.02
C ARG A 36 7.74 7.09 5.57
N LEU A 37 8.84 6.73 4.89
CA LEU A 37 9.05 7.05 3.48
C LEU A 37 7.90 6.52 2.60
N ALA A 38 7.57 5.25 2.74
CA ALA A 38 6.48 4.61 1.99
C ALA A 38 5.11 5.26 2.29
N TRP A 39 4.83 5.56 3.56
CA TRP A 39 3.61 6.27 3.99
C TRP A 39 3.52 7.66 3.36
N HIS A 40 4.60 8.45 3.40
CA HIS A 40 4.60 9.82 2.88
C HIS A 40 4.49 9.88 1.36
N ASP A 41 5.13 8.96 0.63
CA ASP A 41 4.98 8.84 -0.84
C ASP A 41 3.52 8.53 -1.20
N ALA A 42 2.90 7.57 -0.51
CA ALA A 42 1.52 7.17 -0.75
C ALA A 42 0.46 8.19 -0.29
N GLY A 43 0.68 8.83 0.85
CA GLY A 43 -0.30 9.66 1.55
C GLY A 43 -0.67 10.97 0.85
N THR A 44 0.02 11.32 -0.24
CA THR A 44 -0.28 12.50 -1.06
C THR A 44 -1.43 12.28 -2.05
N TYR A 45 -1.92 11.05 -2.16
CA TYR A 45 -2.97 10.71 -3.12
C TYR A 45 -4.27 11.50 -2.87
N ASP A 46 -4.85 11.96 -3.98
CA ASP A 46 -6.17 12.55 -4.04
C ASP A 46 -7.04 11.73 -5.01
N ALA A 47 -8.02 11.02 -4.47
CA ALA A 47 -8.91 10.15 -5.25
C ALA A 47 -9.81 10.92 -6.22
N LYS A 48 -10.13 12.18 -5.94
CA LYS A 48 -10.99 13.02 -6.81
C LYS A 48 -10.23 13.40 -8.08
N ASN A 49 -9.00 13.88 -7.92
CA ASN A 49 -8.19 14.40 -9.02
C ASN A 49 -7.24 13.34 -9.61
N LYS A 50 -7.07 12.19 -8.95
CA LYS A 50 -6.14 11.11 -9.29
C LYS A 50 -4.68 11.61 -9.41
N THR A 51 -4.27 12.44 -8.45
CA THR A 51 -2.92 13.02 -8.37
C THR A 51 -2.23 12.62 -7.07
N GLY A 52 -0.89 12.66 -7.06
CA GLY A 52 -0.09 12.15 -5.94
C GLY A 52 -0.13 10.63 -5.84
N GLY A 53 0.22 10.10 -4.67
CA GLY A 53 0.21 8.67 -4.37
C GLY A 53 1.57 7.99 -4.55
N PRO A 54 1.62 6.66 -4.34
CA PRO A 54 2.83 5.84 -4.28
C PRO A 54 3.47 5.70 -5.68
N ASN A 55 4.12 6.77 -6.12
CA ASN A 55 4.64 6.91 -7.48
C ASN A 55 6.11 7.37 -7.49
N GLY A 56 6.77 7.34 -6.33
CA GLY A 56 8.18 7.68 -6.17
C GLY A 56 8.49 9.17 -6.29
N SER A 57 7.50 10.06 -6.43
CA SER A 57 7.73 11.50 -6.57
C SER A 57 8.43 12.11 -5.35
N ILE A 58 8.33 11.46 -4.18
CA ILE A 58 8.98 11.92 -2.95
C ILE A 58 10.51 12.05 -3.05
N ARG A 59 11.14 11.53 -4.10
CA ARG A 59 12.57 11.70 -4.38
C ARG A 59 12.92 13.08 -4.95
N HIS A 60 11.95 13.80 -5.50
CA HIS A 60 12.19 15.11 -6.10
C HIS A 60 12.49 16.16 -5.03
N GLY A 61 13.37 17.09 -5.38
CA GLY A 61 13.90 18.07 -4.42
C GLY A 61 12.83 19.00 -3.84
N ASP A 62 11.84 19.37 -4.64
CA ASP A 62 10.68 20.17 -4.22
C ASP A 62 9.81 19.43 -3.20
N GLU A 63 9.47 18.16 -3.45
CA GLU A 63 8.67 17.36 -2.51
C GLU A 63 9.44 17.02 -1.23
N LEU A 64 10.75 16.77 -1.29
CA LEU A 64 11.59 16.58 -0.10
C LEU A 64 11.68 17.82 0.77
N GLN A 65 11.49 19.01 0.19
CA GLN A 65 11.49 20.29 0.91
C GLN A 65 10.17 20.58 1.63
N HIS A 66 9.10 19.84 1.34
CA HIS A 66 7.87 19.95 2.12
C HIS A 66 8.15 19.71 3.61
N ALA A 67 7.61 20.55 4.47
CA ALA A 67 7.85 20.54 5.92
C ALA A 67 7.54 19.17 6.53
N ALA A 68 6.44 18.54 6.11
CA ALA A 68 6.04 17.21 6.57
C ALA A 68 7.05 16.11 6.20
N ASN A 69 7.89 16.32 5.17
CA ASN A 69 8.88 15.37 4.69
C ASN A 69 10.27 15.56 5.30
N SER A 70 10.42 16.50 6.24
CA SER A 70 11.71 16.75 6.91
C SER A 70 12.38 15.46 7.41
N GLY A 71 13.64 15.27 7.02
CA GLY A 71 14.45 14.09 7.31
C GLY A 71 14.30 12.89 6.36
N LEU A 72 13.31 12.86 5.46
CA LEU A 72 13.10 11.72 4.54
C LEU A 72 14.16 11.57 3.47
N LYS A 73 14.95 12.62 3.18
CA LYS A 73 16.13 12.51 2.32
C LYS A 73 17.06 11.36 2.77
N LYS A 74 17.20 11.15 4.09
CA LYS A 74 18.02 10.04 4.63
C LYS A 74 17.49 8.67 4.19
N ALA A 75 16.17 8.49 4.13
CA ALA A 75 15.58 7.23 3.68
C ALA A 75 15.71 7.07 2.15
N VAL A 76 15.51 8.15 1.39
CA VAL A 76 15.77 8.16 -0.06
C VAL A 76 17.22 7.78 -0.36
N ASP A 77 18.20 8.41 0.29
CA ASP A 77 19.64 8.12 0.10
C ASP A 77 20.00 6.66 0.44
N LEU A 78 19.33 6.06 1.44
CA LEU A 78 19.48 4.64 1.76
C LEU A 78 18.88 3.74 0.67
N CYS A 79 17.72 4.11 0.13
CA CYS A 79 17.12 3.40 -0.99
C CYS A 79 17.96 3.52 -2.27
N GLU A 80 18.68 4.61 -2.50
CA GLU A 80 19.61 4.74 -3.64
C GLU A 80 20.64 3.62 -3.68
N GLN A 81 21.17 3.19 -2.53
CA GLN A 81 22.13 2.08 -2.46
C GLN A 81 21.55 0.75 -2.98
N VAL A 82 20.24 0.55 -2.82
CA VAL A 82 19.52 -0.61 -3.38
C VAL A 82 19.19 -0.36 -4.85
N LYS A 83 18.77 0.86 -5.19
CA LYS A 83 18.45 1.26 -6.56
C LYS A 83 19.62 1.07 -7.51
N GLU A 84 20.84 1.43 -7.10
CA GLU A 84 22.08 1.27 -7.88
C GLU A 84 22.32 -0.19 -8.27
N ARG A 85 21.99 -1.14 -7.38
CA ARG A 85 22.13 -2.58 -7.63
C ARG A 85 20.96 -3.16 -8.43
N HIS A 86 19.81 -2.48 -8.42
CA HIS A 86 18.57 -2.89 -9.08
C HIS A 86 18.03 -1.79 -10.01
N PRO A 87 18.77 -1.39 -11.06
CA PRO A 87 18.43 -0.24 -11.88
C PRO A 87 17.10 -0.40 -12.65
N GLN A 88 16.60 -1.62 -12.80
CA GLN A 88 15.35 -1.91 -13.51
C GLN A 88 14.10 -1.59 -12.68
N ILE A 89 14.16 -1.64 -11.35
CA ILE A 89 13.01 -1.39 -10.47
C ILE A 89 12.71 0.11 -10.43
N THR A 90 11.45 0.49 -10.50
CA THR A 90 11.02 1.89 -10.34
C THR A 90 11.21 2.36 -8.89
N TYR A 91 11.48 3.65 -8.69
CA TYR A 91 11.51 4.22 -7.34
C TYR A 91 10.19 4.00 -6.60
N ALA A 92 9.07 4.12 -7.32
CA ALA A 92 7.74 3.86 -6.80
C ALA A 92 7.59 2.46 -6.19
N ASP A 93 8.01 1.41 -6.90
CA ASP A 93 7.98 0.05 -6.33
C ASP A 93 9.03 -0.12 -5.23
N LEU A 94 10.22 0.48 -5.37
CA LEU A 94 11.30 0.38 -4.39
C LEU A 94 10.88 0.95 -3.02
N TYR A 95 10.26 2.12 -2.98
CA TYR A 95 9.85 2.76 -1.72
C TYR A 95 8.70 2.01 -1.04
N GLN A 96 7.71 1.55 -1.80
CA GLN A 96 6.63 0.76 -1.23
C GLN A 96 7.12 -0.62 -0.76
N LEU A 97 8.06 -1.24 -1.48
CA LEU A 97 8.73 -2.46 -1.03
C LEU A 97 9.54 -2.23 0.25
N ALA A 98 10.24 -1.09 0.38
CA ALA A 98 10.97 -0.72 1.59
C ALA A 98 10.03 -0.60 2.81
N GLY A 99 8.84 -0.02 2.65
CA GLY A 99 7.83 0.06 3.70
C GLY A 99 7.31 -1.30 4.15
N VAL A 100 7.02 -2.20 3.20
CA VAL A 100 6.60 -3.58 3.50
C VAL A 100 7.70 -4.36 4.22
N VAL A 101 8.93 -4.31 3.69
CA VAL A 101 10.07 -5.00 4.30
C VAL A 101 10.35 -4.45 5.70
N ALA A 102 10.20 -3.14 5.92
CA ALA A 102 10.35 -2.52 7.23
C ALA A 102 9.41 -3.13 8.27
N VAL A 103 8.13 -3.33 7.93
CA VAL A 103 7.15 -4.00 8.80
C VAL A 103 7.57 -5.44 9.07
N GLU A 104 7.90 -6.20 8.03
CA GLU A 104 8.26 -7.62 8.13
C GLU A 104 9.51 -7.86 8.99
N VAL A 105 10.57 -7.07 8.85
CA VAL A 105 11.81 -7.28 9.62
C VAL A 105 11.67 -6.93 11.09
N THR A 106 10.69 -6.10 11.42
CA THR A 106 10.37 -5.72 12.81
C THR A 106 9.35 -6.67 13.48
N GLY A 107 8.97 -7.76 12.82
CA GLY A 107 8.05 -8.78 13.36
C GLY A 107 6.57 -8.53 13.07
N GLY A 108 6.25 -7.56 12.22
CA GLY A 108 4.87 -7.25 11.83
C GLY A 108 4.29 -8.23 10.81
N PRO A 109 3.04 -7.99 10.37
CA PRO A 109 2.36 -8.89 9.43
C PRO A 109 2.99 -8.86 8.04
N THR A 110 2.87 -9.97 7.31
CA THR A 110 3.16 -10.04 5.88
C THR A 110 2.17 -9.18 5.10
N ILE A 111 2.68 -8.30 4.24
CA ILE A 111 1.88 -7.45 3.36
C ILE A 111 2.15 -7.85 1.93
N ASP A 112 1.11 -8.30 1.22
CA ASP A 112 1.20 -8.61 -0.19
C ASP A 112 1.25 -7.31 -1.01
N ILE A 113 2.33 -7.11 -1.77
CA ILE A 113 2.51 -5.95 -2.64
C ILE A 113 2.58 -6.41 -4.09
N VAL A 114 1.75 -5.79 -4.93
CA VAL A 114 1.79 -6.00 -6.39
C VAL A 114 2.74 -4.98 -7.00
N PRO A 115 3.85 -5.39 -7.64
CA PRO A 115 4.74 -4.46 -8.32
C PRO A 115 4.21 -4.02 -9.69
N GLY A 116 4.82 -2.99 -10.27
CA GLY A 116 4.46 -2.40 -11.56
C GLY A 116 4.13 -0.91 -11.49
N ARG A 117 4.36 -0.24 -10.36
CA ARG A 117 4.18 1.23 -10.25
C ARG A 117 5.16 1.92 -11.17
N LYS A 118 4.74 3.05 -11.73
CA LYS A 118 5.58 3.90 -12.57
C LYS A 118 6.05 5.11 -11.79
N ASP A 119 7.29 5.51 -12.06
CA ASP A 119 7.85 6.72 -11.48
C ASP A 119 7.14 7.95 -12.06
N SER A 120 6.65 8.81 -11.16
CA SER A 120 6.16 10.12 -11.53
C SER A 120 7.32 11.07 -11.82
N MET A 121 7.08 12.00 -12.74
CA MET A 121 7.94 13.14 -13.05
C MET A 121 7.42 14.45 -12.43
N ALA A 122 6.27 14.40 -11.76
CA ALA A 122 5.63 15.54 -11.12
C ALA A 122 5.43 15.23 -9.64
N SER A 123 5.68 16.24 -8.80
CA SER A 123 5.39 16.19 -7.38
C SER A 123 4.03 16.80 -7.08
N PRO A 124 3.31 16.28 -6.07
CA PRO A 124 2.07 16.88 -5.60
C PRO A 124 2.37 18.19 -4.87
N GLU A 125 1.37 19.07 -4.78
CA GLU A 125 1.44 20.24 -3.91
C GLU A 125 1.56 19.84 -2.43
N GLU A 126 2.24 20.66 -1.64
CA GLU A 126 2.35 20.51 -0.19
C GLU A 126 0.98 20.59 0.52
N GLY A 127 0.89 20.06 1.74
CA GLY A 127 -0.28 20.21 2.61
C GLY A 127 -1.27 19.05 2.53
N ARG A 128 -0.94 17.98 1.80
CA ARG A 128 -1.78 16.79 1.68
C ARG A 128 -1.59 15.78 2.81
N LEU A 129 -0.49 15.85 3.56
CA LEU A 129 -0.19 14.95 4.67
C LEU A 129 -0.85 15.44 5.99
N PRO A 130 -1.15 14.55 6.94
CA PRO A 130 -1.82 14.93 8.18
C PRO A 130 -0.95 15.82 9.08
N ASP A 131 -1.60 16.71 9.82
CA ASP A 131 -0.96 17.60 10.80
C ASP A 131 -1.17 16.96 12.19
N ALA A 132 -0.05 16.68 12.86
CA ALA A 132 -0.01 16.03 14.17
C ALA A 132 -0.71 16.81 15.29
N ASN A 133 -0.98 18.11 15.09
CA ASN A 133 -1.67 18.98 16.05
C ASN A 133 -3.19 18.96 15.92
N GLN A 134 -3.74 18.23 14.94
CA GLN A 134 -5.17 18.23 14.65
C GLN A 134 -5.91 17.02 15.25
N GLY A 135 -7.24 17.04 15.18
CA GLY A 135 -8.12 16.01 15.74
C GLY A 135 -8.76 15.06 14.72
N ALA A 136 -9.78 14.33 15.17
CA ALA A 136 -10.44 13.27 14.40
C ALA A 136 -11.05 13.74 13.07
N LYS A 137 -11.60 14.97 13.02
CA LYS A 137 -12.12 15.54 11.77
C LYS A 137 -11.03 15.66 10.71
N HIS A 138 -9.86 16.18 11.08
CA HIS A 138 -8.73 16.33 10.16
C HIS A 138 -8.25 14.98 9.63
N LEU A 139 -8.14 13.98 10.52
CA LEU A 139 -7.79 12.62 10.09
C LEU A 139 -8.76 12.09 9.04
N ARG A 140 -10.08 12.30 9.23
CA ARG A 140 -11.07 11.93 8.20
C ARG A 140 -10.91 12.74 6.92
N ASP A 141 -10.76 14.06 7.01
CA ASP A 141 -10.59 14.91 5.82
C ASP A 141 -9.39 14.45 4.96
N ILE A 142 -8.28 14.09 5.60
CA ILE A 142 -7.06 13.63 4.92
C ILE A 142 -7.20 12.20 4.37
N PHE A 143 -7.62 11.24 5.19
CA PHE A 143 -7.68 9.84 4.77
C PHE A 143 -8.86 9.55 3.84
N TYR A 144 -10.00 10.23 4.01
CA TYR A 144 -11.14 10.06 3.10
C TYR A 144 -10.84 10.64 1.72
N ARG A 145 -10.01 11.69 1.61
CA ARG A 145 -9.48 12.17 0.32
C ARG A 145 -8.71 11.06 -0.41
N MET A 146 -8.00 10.21 0.33
CA MET A 146 -7.31 9.05 -0.23
C MET A 146 -8.27 7.89 -0.59
N GLY A 147 -9.50 7.90 -0.08
CA GLY A 147 -10.45 6.80 -0.19
C GLY A 147 -10.32 5.73 0.92
N LEU A 148 -9.68 6.07 2.03
CA LEU A 148 -9.49 5.19 3.18
C LEU A 148 -10.59 5.41 4.24
N SER A 149 -10.93 4.37 4.99
CA SER A 149 -12.02 4.36 5.97
C SER A 149 -11.57 4.66 7.41
N ASP A 150 -12.51 4.82 8.34
CA ASP A 150 -12.21 4.98 9.78
C ASP A 150 -11.37 3.81 10.34
N LYS A 151 -11.60 2.59 9.84
CA LYS A 151 -10.79 1.42 10.23
C LYS A 151 -9.36 1.59 9.73
N ASP A 152 -9.19 1.99 8.47
CA ASP A 152 -7.88 2.15 7.86
C ASP A 152 -7.08 3.24 8.60
N ILE A 153 -7.73 4.35 9.00
CA ILE A 153 -7.11 5.41 9.83
C ILE A 153 -6.51 4.82 11.11
N VAL A 154 -7.31 4.09 11.89
CA VAL A 154 -6.86 3.59 13.20
C VAL A 154 -5.80 2.51 13.02
N ALA A 155 -5.99 1.57 12.08
CA ALA A 155 -5.02 0.53 11.80
C ALA A 155 -3.67 1.14 11.38
N LEU A 156 -3.66 2.05 10.40
CA LEU A 156 -2.44 2.69 9.89
C LEU A 156 -1.74 3.55 10.95
N SER A 157 -2.50 4.17 11.87
CA SER A 157 -1.92 4.90 13.01
C SER A 157 -1.06 3.99 13.91
N GLY A 158 -1.39 2.69 13.97
CA GLY A 158 -0.55 1.68 14.62
C GLY A 158 0.86 1.56 14.06
N GLY A 159 1.17 2.12 12.89
CA GLY A 159 2.53 2.23 12.38
C GLY A 159 3.46 3.02 13.31
N HIS A 160 2.92 3.91 14.16
CA HIS A 160 3.65 4.60 15.22
C HIS A 160 4.16 3.66 16.34
N THR A 161 3.76 2.38 16.34
CA THR A 161 4.43 1.36 17.18
C THR A 161 5.94 1.31 16.91
N LEU A 162 6.35 1.71 15.70
CA LEU A 162 7.74 1.87 15.30
C LEU A 162 8.22 3.32 15.40
N GLY A 163 9.45 3.49 15.86
CA GLY A 163 10.22 4.70 15.76
C GLY A 163 9.93 5.74 16.83
N ARG A 164 10.22 7.00 16.47
CA ARG A 164 10.14 8.16 17.36
C ARG A 164 10.05 9.46 16.58
N ALA A 165 9.52 10.49 17.22
CA ALA A 165 9.62 11.85 16.74
C ALA A 165 10.95 12.49 17.12
N HIS A 166 11.34 13.47 16.32
CA HIS A 166 12.61 14.18 16.39
C HIS A 166 12.34 15.69 16.36
N PRO A 167 12.79 16.47 17.38
CA PRO A 167 12.49 17.89 17.47
C PRO A 167 12.91 18.68 16.23
N GLU A 168 14.05 18.35 15.64
CA GLU A 168 14.59 19.01 14.45
C GLU A 168 13.82 18.71 13.16
N ARG A 169 12.90 17.73 13.19
CA ARG A 169 12.08 17.33 12.03
C ARG A 169 10.65 17.79 12.16
N SER A 170 10.01 17.49 13.29
CA SER A 170 8.58 17.72 13.50
C SER A 170 8.25 18.61 14.68
N GLY A 171 9.25 19.04 15.47
CA GLY A 171 9.05 19.75 16.73
C GLY A 171 8.63 18.84 17.91
N PHE A 172 8.29 17.58 17.66
CA PHE A 172 7.95 16.60 18.69
C PHE A 172 9.15 15.71 19.06
N LYS A 173 9.15 15.16 20.27
CA LYS A 173 10.23 14.31 20.80
C LYS A 173 9.66 13.05 21.42
N GLY A 174 10.34 11.92 21.23
CA GLY A 174 10.08 10.68 21.96
C GLY A 174 9.51 9.57 21.08
N ALA A 175 9.61 8.34 21.58
CA ALA A 175 9.00 7.16 20.97
C ALA A 175 7.56 7.00 21.49
N TRP A 176 6.70 6.34 20.71
CA TRP A 176 5.35 5.99 21.17
C TRP A 176 5.33 4.73 22.03
N THR A 177 6.34 3.87 21.88
CA THR A 177 6.46 2.58 22.56
C THR A 177 7.83 2.42 23.19
N LYS A 178 7.93 1.51 24.17
CA LYS A 178 9.19 1.17 24.85
C LYS A 178 10.16 0.41 23.93
N GLU A 179 9.65 -0.31 22.95
CA GLU A 179 10.41 -1.09 21.97
C GLU A 179 10.22 -0.55 20.53
N PRO A 180 10.81 0.62 20.17
CA PRO A 180 10.50 1.33 18.92
C PRO A 180 11.01 0.64 17.63
N LEU A 181 11.56 -0.57 17.72
CA LEU A 181 11.99 -1.39 16.59
C LEU A 181 11.23 -2.72 16.50
N LYS A 182 10.16 -2.87 17.29
CA LYS A 182 9.31 -4.06 17.31
C LYS A 182 7.91 -3.67 16.86
N PHE A 183 7.41 -4.33 15.83
CA PHE A 183 6.08 -4.10 15.32
C PHE A 183 5.10 -4.99 16.07
N ASP A 184 4.41 -4.41 17.04
CA ASP A 184 3.41 -5.08 17.87
C ASP A 184 2.25 -4.11 18.21
N ASN A 185 1.27 -4.56 18.98
CA ASN A 185 0.12 -3.72 19.35
C ASN A 185 0.37 -2.75 20.53
N SER A 186 1.62 -2.55 20.95
CA SER A 186 1.96 -1.71 22.12
C SER A 186 1.52 -0.25 21.95
N TYR A 187 1.50 0.28 20.73
CA TYR A 187 0.97 1.62 20.46
C TYR A 187 -0.43 1.82 21.04
N TYR A 188 -1.36 0.89 20.81
CA TYR A 188 -2.73 1.00 21.31
C TYR A 188 -2.82 0.77 22.82
N LYS A 189 -2.02 -0.15 23.36
CA LYS A 189 -1.93 -0.39 24.81
C LYS A 189 -1.46 0.87 25.54
N GLU A 190 -0.40 1.51 25.06
CA GLU A 190 0.10 2.76 25.63
C GLU A 190 -0.90 3.90 25.46
N LEU A 191 -1.62 3.96 24.34
CA LEU A 191 -2.62 4.99 24.10
C LEU A 191 -3.79 4.94 25.09
N LEU A 192 -4.25 3.73 25.45
CA LEU A 192 -5.29 3.49 26.46
C LEU A 192 -4.77 3.54 27.91
N ASN A 193 -3.46 3.51 28.12
CA ASN A 193 -2.87 3.52 29.45
C ASN A 193 -2.93 4.93 30.07
N ASN A 194 -3.73 5.08 31.13
CA ASN A 194 -3.86 6.32 31.91
C ASN A 194 -2.62 6.60 32.79
N GLU A 195 -1.80 5.59 33.06
CA GLU A 195 -0.52 5.67 33.78
C GLU A 195 0.65 5.46 32.81
N SER A 196 0.47 5.80 31.54
CA SER A 196 1.53 5.69 30.53
C SER A 196 2.75 6.50 30.95
N ASP A 197 3.92 5.94 30.64
CA ASP A 197 5.21 6.56 30.92
C ASP A 197 5.26 7.98 30.32
N PRO A 198 5.52 9.03 31.13
CA PRO A 198 5.50 10.41 30.66
C PRO A 198 6.57 10.71 29.59
N GLU A 199 7.57 9.84 29.41
CA GLU A 199 8.56 9.96 28.34
C GLU A 199 8.05 9.47 26.99
N LEU A 200 6.96 8.69 26.96
CA LEU A 200 6.35 8.22 25.71
C LEU A 200 5.49 9.31 25.07
N LEU A 201 5.61 9.40 23.75
CA LEU A 201 4.94 10.40 22.94
C LEU A 201 3.48 10.00 22.67
N LYS A 202 2.58 10.98 22.82
CA LYS A 202 1.19 10.91 22.34
C LYS A 202 0.83 12.22 21.65
N LEU A 203 0.81 12.23 20.32
CA LEU A 203 0.42 13.41 19.53
C LEU A 203 -1.06 13.73 19.72
N ARG A 204 -1.49 14.93 19.31
CA ARG A 204 -2.90 15.32 19.36
C ARG A 204 -3.76 14.42 18.46
N THR A 205 -3.23 14.00 17.31
CA THR A 205 -3.85 13.04 16.42
C THR A 205 -3.97 11.65 17.02
N ASP A 206 -2.97 11.18 17.78
CA ASP A 206 -3.05 9.88 18.48
C ASP A 206 -4.15 9.92 19.54
N LYS A 207 -4.16 10.96 20.38
CA LYS A 207 -5.20 11.16 21.41
C LYS A 207 -6.61 11.21 20.81
N ALA A 208 -6.75 11.81 19.63
CA ALA A 208 -8.03 11.88 18.92
C ALA A 208 -8.64 10.50 18.59
N LEU A 209 -7.82 9.45 18.48
CA LEU A 209 -8.30 8.08 18.22
C LEU A 209 -9.06 7.49 19.41
N VAL A 210 -8.73 7.90 20.65
CA VAL A 210 -9.42 7.46 21.87
C VAL A 210 -10.62 8.37 22.19
N GLU A 211 -10.52 9.65 21.84
CA GLU A 211 -11.57 10.64 22.07
C GLU A 211 -12.79 10.44 21.14
N ASP A 212 -12.58 10.02 19.89
CA ASP A 212 -13.66 9.78 18.93
C ASP A 212 -14.25 8.37 19.10
N PRO A 213 -15.57 8.23 19.37
CA PRO A 213 -16.17 6.92 19.64
C PRO A 213 -16.07 5.91 18.49
N LYS A 214 -16.02 6.36 17.22
CA LYS A 214 -15.91 5.46 16.07
C LYS A 214 -14.49 4.95 15.87
N PHE A 215 -13.49 5.75 16.26
CA PHE A 215 -12.10 5.31 16.29
C PHE A 215 -11.81 4.45 17.51
N LYS A 216 -12.29 4.85 18.69
CA LYS A 216 -12.01 4.21 19.97
C LYS A 216 -12.30 2.71 19.97
N ARG A 217 -13.40 2.28 19.35
CA ARG A 217 -13.73 0.84 19.24
C ARG A 217 -12.63 0.01 18.56
N TYR A 218 -11.91 0.59 17.59
CA TYR A 218 -10.81 -0.09 16.92
C TYR A 218 -9.53 -0.04 17.77
N VAL A 219 -9.28 1.07 18.47
CA VAL A 219 -8.17 1.17 19.44
C VAL A 219 -8.31 0.10 20.53
N GLU A 220 -9.50 -0.04 21.12
CA GLU A 220 -9.81 -1.06 22.13
C GLU A 220 -9.67 -2.48 21.58
N LEU A 221 -10.15 -2.72 20.35
CA LEU A 221 -9.97 -4.00 19.67
C LEU A 221 -8.49 -4.34 19.50
N TYR A 222 -7.71 -3.44 18.92
CA TYR A 222 -6.31 -3.68 18.59
C TYR A 222 -5.41 -3.77 19.83
N ALA A 223 -5.73 -3.05 20.91
CA ALA A 223 -5.03 -3.21 22.18
C ALA A 223 -5.23 -4.61 22.80
N LYS A 224 -6.41 -5.21 22.62
CA LYS A 224 -6.79 -6.52 23.16
C LYS A 224 -6.35 -7.68 22.26
N ASP A 225 -6.38 -7.49 20.94
CA ASP A 225 -6.18 -8.54 19.93
C ASP A 225 -5.16 -8.06 18.89
N GLU A 226 -3.92 -8.52 19.05
CA GLU A 226 -2.82 -8.21 18.13
C GLU A 226 -3.02 -8.85 16.76
N ASP A 227 -3.64 -10.03 16.67
CA ASP A 227 -3.93 -10.67 15.38
C ASP A 227 -4.97 -9.84 14.60
N ALA A 228 -5.97 -9.27 15.30
CA ALA A 228 -6.90 -8.34 14.67
C ALA A 228 -6.20 -7.08 14.16
N PHE A 229 -5.28 -6.52 14.95
CA PHE A 229 -4.44 -5.41 14.48
C PHE A 229 -3.64 -5.80 13.24
N PHE A 230 -2.94 -6.94 13.26
CA PHE A 230 -2.07 -7.37 12.17
C PHE A 230 -2.84 -7.62 10.88
N ARG A 231 -4.01 -8.27 10.95
CA ARG A 231 -4.88 -8.47 9.79
C ARG A 231 -5.36 -7.14 9.19
N ASP A 232 -5.88 -6.25 10.02
CA ASP A 232 -6.42 -4.97 9.56
C ASP A 232 -5.30 -4.02 9.10
N TYR A 233 -4.13 -4.04 9.75
CA TYR A 233 -2.94 -3.28 9.33
C TYR A 233 -2.47 -3.75 7.96
N ALA A 234 -2.32 -5.05 7.74
CA ALA A 234 -1.87 -5.57 6.46
C ALA A 234 -2.82 -5.19 5.32
N ALA A 235 -4.13 -5.30 5.54
CA ALA A 235 -5.15 -4.88 4.59
C ALA A 235 -5.10 -3.37 4.32
N SER A 236 -4.96 -2.55 5.36
CA SER A 236 -4.95 -1.08 5.24
C SER A 236 -3.66 -0.58 4.58
N HIS A 237 -2.51 -1.17 4.91
CA HIS A 237 -1.22 -0.86 4.30
C HIS A 237 -1.22 -1.24 2.82
N LYS A 238 -1.79 -2.40 2.44
CA LYS A 238 -1.95 -2.76 1.02
C LYS A 238 -2.79 -1.73 0.27
N LYS A 239 -3.94 -1.32 0.81
CA LYS A 239 -4.77 -0.27 0.18
C LYS A 239 -4.00 1.03 -0.01
N LEU A 240 -3.25 1.45 1.01
CA LEU A 240 -2.42 2.64 0.96
C LEU A 240 -1.35 2.54 -0.12
N SER A 241 -0.59 1.44 -0.15
CA SER A 241 0.51 1.27 -1.10
C SER A 241 0.02 1.14 -2.54
N GLU A 242 -1.26 0.80 -2.75
CA GLU A 242 -1.90 0.67 -4.06
C GLU A 242 -2.80 1.88 -4.44
N LEU A 243 -2.77 2.98 -3.67
CA LEU A 243 -3.55 4.19 -3.99
C LEU A 243 -3.22 4.71 -5.39
N GLY A 244 -4.23 4.84 -6.27
CA GLY A 244 -4.04 5.29 -7.65
C GLY A 244 -3.28 4.30 -8.57
N PHE A 245 -2.81 3.19 -8.03
CA PHE A 245 -2.16 2.13 -8.81
C PHE A 245 -3.21 1.19 -9.41
N ILE A 246 -3.09 0.92 -10.71
CA ILE A 246 -3.91 -0.05 -11.40
C ILE A 246 -3.05 -1.27 -11.69
N SER A 247 -3.26 -2.33 -10.92
CA SER A 247 -2.54 -3.59 -11.09
C SER A 247 -2.73 -4.15 -12.51
N PRO A 248 -1.66 -4.59 -13.20
CA PRO A 248 -1.81 -5.34 -14.43
C PRO A 248 -2.59 -6.63 -14.15
N PRO A 249 -3.54 -7.05 -15.01
CA PRO A 249 -4.33 -8.24 -14.74
C PRO A 249 -3.44 -9.48 -14.74
N SER A 250 -3.62 -10.30 -13.71
CA SER A 250 -2.91 -11.57 -13.60
C SER A 250 -3.44 -12.58 -14.63
N LYS A 251 -2.56 -13.47 -15.11
CA LYS A 251 -2.97 -14.61 -15.97
C LYS A 251 -4.07 -15.47 -15.32
N LEU A 252 -4.10 -15.53 -13.99
CA LEU A 252 -5.10 -16.26 -13.21
C LEU A 252 -6.47 -15.55 -13.23
N SER A 253 -6.49 -14.22 -13.12
CA SER A 253 -7.71 -13.41 -13.23
C SER A 253 -8.38 -13.59 -14.60
N LEU A 254 -7.61 -13.65 -15.70
CA LEU A 254 -8.16 -13.96 -17.02
C LEU A 254 -8.78 -15.36 -17.09
N LYS A 255 -8.15 -16.37 -16.50
CA LYS A 255 -8.69 -17.75 -16.48
C LYS A 255 -9.98 -17.83 -15.67
N VAL A 256 -10.03 -17.19 -14.50
CA VAL A 256 -11.23 -17.15 -13.65
C VAL A 256 -12.36 -16.38 -14.35
N ALA A 257 -12.07 -15.21 -14.93
CA ALA A 257 -13.05 -14.44 -15.70
C ALA A 257 -13.59 -15.25 -16.88
N LEU A 258 -12.72 -15.99 -17.60
CA LEU A 258 -13.14 -16.86 -18.69
C LEU A 258 -14.05 -18.00 -18.20
N VAL A 259 -13.73 -18.63 -17.06
CA VAL A 259 -14.58 -19.67 -16.45
C VAL A 259 -15.94 -19.11 -16.05
N PHE A 260 -16.00 -17.90 -15.47
CA PHE A 260 -17.27 -17.24 -15.16
C PHE A 260 -18.07 -16.89 -16.42
N VAL A 261 -17.43 -16.40 -17.48
CA VAL A 261 -18.11 -16.13 -18.75
C VAL A 261 -18.67 -17.43 -19.35
N ILE A 262 -17.90 -18.53 -19.35
CA ILE A 262 -18.38 -19.84 -19.82
C ILE A 262 -19.56 -20.32 -18.98
N ALA A 263 -19.47 -20.20 -17.64
CA ALA A 263 -20.55 -20.60 -16.75
C ALA A 263 -21.83 -19.75 -16.95
N ILE A 264 -21.70 -18.44 -17.12
CA ILE A 264 -22.83 -17.54 -17.40
C ILE A 264 -23.46 -17.88 -18.76
N VAL A 265 -22.65 -18.10 -19.80
CA VAL A 265 -23.15 -18.51 -21.11
C VAL A 265 -23.87 -19.86 -21.02
N ALA A 266 -23.34 -20.84 -20.28
CA ALA A 266 -24.01 -22.12 -20.08
C ALA A 266 -25.33 -22.00 -19.32
N ILE A 267 -25.38 -21.18 -18.27
CA ILE A 267 -26.60 -20.91 -17.48
C ILE A 267 -27.64 -20.19 -18.34
N LEU A 268 -27.25 -19.17 -19.11
CA LEU A 268 -28.14 -18.45 -20.02
C LEU A 268 -28.63 -19.39 -21.13
N SER A 269 -27.76 -20.21 -21.72
CA SER A 269 -28.19 -21.22 -22.71
C SER A 269 -29.21 -22.19 -22.12
N HIS A 270 -29.00 -22.68 -20.89
CA HIS A 270 -29.96 -23.56 -20.21
C HIS A 270 -31.29 -22.85 -19.90
N TYR A 271 -31.24 -21.56 -19.54
CA TYR A 271 -32.42 -20.75 -19.26
C TYR A 271 -33.21 -20.40 -20.53
N TYR A 272 -32.54 -20.34 -21.69
CA TYR A 272 -33.12 -20.04 -23.00
C TYR A 272 -33.34 -21.28 -23.90
N GLU A 273 -33.13 -22.49 -23.38
CA GLU A 273 -33.50 -23.77 -24.01
C GLU A 273 -35.02 -24.02 -23.96
N GLY A 274 -35.77 -23.01 -24.38
CA GLY A 274 -37.08 -23.16 -25.01
C GLY A 274 -37.00 -23.13 -26.55
N HIS A 275 -36.01 -22.46 -27.17
CA HIS A 275 -36.04 -22.28 -28.63
C HIS A 275 -34.68 -21.90 -29.27
N PHE A 276 -33.60 -22.70 -29.25
CA PHE A 276 -32.54 -22.54 -30.27
C PHE A 276 -31.59 -23.75 -30.35
N SER A 277 -31.28 -24.17 -31.59
CA SER A 277 -30.39 -25.31 -31.89
C SER A 277 -28.91 -24.95 -31.68
N TRP A 278 -28.18 -25.78 -30.92
CA TRP A 278 -26.73 -25.68 -30.68
C TRP A 278 -25.90 -25.50 -31.97
N ASN A 279 -26.36 -26.05 -33.09
CA ASN A 279 -25.65 -25.99 -34.38
C ASN A 279 -25.73 -24.60 -35.05
N GLU A 280 -26.79 -23.82 -34.79
CA GLU A 280 -26.94 -22.47 -35.34
C GLU A 280 -26.12 -21.43 -34.56
N LEU A 281 -26.05 -21.57 -33.23
CA LEU A 281 -25.23 -20.72 -32.37
C LEU A 281 -23.73 -20.89 -32.66
N SER A 282 -23.26 -22.13 -32.83
CA SER A 282 -21.88 -22.43 -33.22
C SER A 282 -21.48 -21.77 -34.55
N SER A 283 -22.34 -21.86 -35.56
CA SER A 283 -22.12 -21.29 -36.90
C SER A 283 -22.13 -19.74 -36.90
N GLN A 284 -23.07 -19.12 -36.19
CA GLN A 284 -23.16 -17.66 -36.07
C GLN A 284 -22.01 -17.08 -35.23
N PHE A 285 -21.60 -17.76 -34.16
CA PHE A 285 -20.50 -17.33 -33.29
C PHE A 285 -19.14 -17.48 -33.99
N GLN A 286 -18.92 -18.57 -34.74
CA GLN A 286 -17.72 -18.74 -35.56
C GLN A 286 -17.62 -17.69 -36.68
N LYS A 287 -18.74 -17.34 -37.34
CA LYS A 287 -18.77 -16.28 -38.37
C LYS A 287 -18.53 -14.88 -37.80
N ARG A 288 -19.03 -14.58 -36.59
CA ARG A 288 -18.97 -13.23 -36.00
C ARG A 288 -17.66 -12.93 -35.27
N PHE A 289 -16.93 -13.96 -34.82
CA PHE A 289 -15.66 -13.82 -34.09
C PHE A 289 -14.43 -14.36 -34.83
N ASN A 290 -14.59 -14.92 -36.03
CA ASN A 290 -13.52 -15.44 -36.92
C ASN A 290 -12.41 -16.19 -36.16
N LEU A 291 -12.81 -17.17 -35.34
CA LEU A 291 -11.94 -17.88 -34.39
C LEU A 291 -10.82 -18.71 -35.05
N THR A 292 -10.94 -19.02 -36.34
CA THR A 292 -9.89 -19.67 -37.15
C THR A 292 -8.69 -18.74 -37.40
N ASP A 293 -8.92 -17.43 -37.53
CA ASP A 293 -7.85 -16.44 -37.65
C ASP A 293 -7.14 -16.20 -36.31
N LEU A 294 -7.88 -16.27 -35.19
CA LEU A 294 -7.33 -16.13 -33.84
C LEU A 294 -6.43 -17.32 -33.44
N ALA A 295 -6.84 -18.54 -33.78
CA ALA A 295 -6.06 -19.76 -33.52
C ALA A 295 -4.81 -19.84 -34.41
N SER A 296 -4.89 -19.47 -35.70
CA SER A 296 -3.74 -19.49 -36.61
C SER A 296 -2.69 -18.42 -36.29
N LYS A 297 -3.12 -17.25 -35.78
CA LYS A 297 -2.22 -16.19 -35.28
C LYS A 297 -1.56 -16.54 -33.96
N PHE A 298 -2.17 -17.40 -33.15
CA PHE A 298 -1.59 -17.93 -31.91
C PHE A 298 -0.53 -19.00 -32.16
N GLN A 299 -0.72 -19.85 -33.16
CA GLN A 299 0.22 -20.94 -33.47
C GLN A 299 1.47 -20.49 -34.23
N LYS A 300 1.43 -19.33 -34.90
CA LYS A 300 2.59 -18.71 -35.60
C LYS A 300 3.44 -17.77 -34.73
N ARG A 301 3.11 -17.58 -33.44
CA ARG A 301 3.83 -16.69 -32.51
C ARG A 301 4.29 -17.39 -31.21
N MET A 302 4.35 -18.72 -31.22
CA MET A 302 5.21 -19.48 -30.31
C MET A 302 6.54 -19.74 -31.00
#